data_AF-A0A380TKN6-F1
#
_entry.id   AF-A0A380TKN6-F1
#
_cell.length_a   1.000
_cell.length_b   1.000
_cell.length_c   1.000
_cell.angle_alpha   90.00
_cell.angle_beta   90.00
_cell.angle_gamma   90.00
#
_symmetry.space_group_name_H-M   'P 1'
#
loop_
_entity.id
_entity.type
_entity.pdbx_description
1 polymer ?
#
loop_
_entity_poly.entity_id
_entity_poly.type
_entity_poly.pdbx_seq_one_letter_code
_entity_poly.pdbx_strand_id
1 'polypeptide(L)' 'MSPWLTQAEADALLAMEKHRVDEERRLLPDFGGGLSVPLASPDRAESFCLDIHSEPYQPD' A
#
# COMPACT_ATOMS: atom_id res chain seq x y z
N MET A 1 -6.65 -5.15 24.97
CA MET A 1 -6.39 -4.33 23.78
C MET A 1 -7.38 -4.77 22.72
N SER A 2 -8.37 -3.94 22.42
CA SER A 2 -9.27 -4.20 21.30
C SER A 2 -8.52 -3.90 20.02
N PRO A 3 -8.48 -4.79 19.02
CA PRO A 3 -7.74 -4.59 17.76
C PRO A 3 -8.41 -3.59 16.81
N TRP A 4 -9.37 -2.82 17.31
CA TRP A 4 -10.24 -1.96 16.50
C TRP A 4 -9.83 -0.51 16.73
N LEU A 5 -9.42 0.14 15.64
CA LEU A 5 -9.18 1.57 15.61
C LEU A 5 -10.51 2.32 15.66
N THR A 6 -10.54 3.45 16.33
CA THR A 6 -11.64 4.41 16.12
C THR A 6 -11.60 4.93 14.69
N GLN A 7 -12.73 5.44 14.20
CA GLN A 7 -12.79 6.04 12.87
C GLN A 7 -11.79 7.20 12.72
N ALA A 8 -11.57 7.98 13.78
CA ALA A 8 -10.61 9.09 13.78
C ALA A 8 -9.16 8.60 13.64
N GLU A 9 -8.80 7.50 14.31
CA GLU A 9 -7.47 6.90 14.18
C GLU A 9 -7.26 6.30 12.78
N ALA A 10 -8.29 5.64 12.23
CA ALA A 10 -8.24 5.10 10.87
C ALA A 10 -8.07 6.21 9.82
N ASP A 11 -8.81 7.32 9.97
CA ASP A 11 -8.71 8.47 9.08
C ASP A 11 -7.33 9.13 9.16
N ALA A 12 -6.78 9.25 10.37
CA ALA A 12 -5.43 9.78 10.57
C ALA A 12 -4.35 8.93 9.89
N LEU A 13 -4.43 7.60 9.97
CA LEU A 13 -3.51 6.69 9.28
C LEU A 13 -3.66 6.78 7.75
N LEU A 14 -4.90 6.94 7.26
CA LEU A 14 -5.18 7.08 5.83
C LEU A 14 -4.58 8.38 5.29
N ALA A 15 -4.75 9.50 6.01
CA ALA A 15 -4.25 10.82 5.65
C ALA A 15 -2.72 10.98 5.80
N MET A 16 -2.06 10.09 6.54
CA MET A 16 -0.62 10.13 6.76
C MET A 16 0.16 10.02 5.44
N GLU A 17 1.21 10.83 5.32
CA GLU A 17 2.14 10.77 4.19
C GLU A 17 2.90 9.43 4.20
N LYS A 18 3.14 8.86 3.01
CA LYS A 18 3.73 7.53 2.85
C LYS A 18 4.97 7.64 1.96
N HIS A 19 6.12 7.19 2.47
CA HIS A 19 7.41 7.20 1.77
C HIS A 19 7.81 5.79 1.39
N ARG A 20 8.47 5.65 0.23
CA ARG A 20 9.10 4.38 -0.16
C ARG A 20 10.20 4.00 0.84
N VAL A 21 10.27 2.72 1.21
CA VAL A 21 11.30 2.24 2.15
C VAL A 21 12.65 2.01 1.45
N ASP A 22 12.63 1.80 0.14
CA ASP A 22 13.79 1.51 -0.69
C ASP A 22 13.66 2.14 -2.10
N GLU A 23 14.74 2.04 -2.89
CA GLU A 23 14.79 2.56 -4.26
C GLU A 23 14.56 1.49 -5.34
N GLU A 24 14.14 0.29 -4.93
CA GLU A 24 13.89 -0.81 -5.84
C GLU A 24 12.77 -0.44 -6.82
N ARG A 25 13.07 -0.60 -8.10
CA ARG A 25 12.08 -0.43 -9.15
C ARG A 25 11.46 -1.80 -9.42
N ARG A 26 10.16 -1.89 -9.24
CA ARG A 26 9.39 -3.10 -9.53
C ARG A 26 8.59 -2.91 -10.81
N LEU A 27 8.51 -3.95 -11.63
CA LEU A 27 7.66 -3.97 -12.81
C LEU A 27 6.31 -4.58 -12.42
N LEU A 28 5.22 -3.94 -12.83
CA LEU A 28 3.88 -4.52 -12.69
C LEU A 28 3.77 -5.69 -13.68
N PRO A 29 3.33 -6.89 -13.25
CA PRO A 29 3.21 -8.03 -14.17
C PRO A 29 2.09 -7.82 -15.21
N ASP A 30 2.38 -8.02 -16.50
CA ASP A 30 1.47 -7.71 -17.62
C ASP A 30 0.21 -8.60 -17.76
N PHE A 31 -0.04 -9.59 -16.89
CA PHE A 31 -1.22 -10.46 -16.98
C PHE A 31 -1.72 -10.93 -15.61
N GLY A 32 -2.75 -10.26 -15.09
CA GLY A 32 -3.47 -10.73 -13.89
C GLY A 32 -2.59 -10.84 -12.63
N GLY A 33 -1.57 -10.00 -12.52
CA GLY A 33 -0.63 -10.00 -11.41
C GLY A 33 -0.93 -8.95 -10.36
N GLY A 34 -0.28 -9.11 -9.20
CA GLY A 34 -0.25 -8.13 -8.12
C GLY A 34 1.18 -7.64 -7.87
N LEU A 35 1.31 -6.39 -7.48
CA LEU A 35 2.55 -5.78 -7.02
C LEU A 35 2.31 -5.18 -5.65
N SER A 36 3.00 -5.71 -4.64
CA SER A 36 3.06 -5.12 -3.31
C SER A 36 4.33 -4.28 -3.18
N VAL A 37 4.22 -3.06 -2.67
CA VAL A 37 5.35 -2.15 -2.41
C VAL A 37 5.31 -1.71 -0.94
N PRO A 38 6.35 -2.01 -0.14
CA PRO A 38 6.42 -1.57 1.25
C PRO A 38 6.64 -0.05 1.33
N LEU A 39 5.88 0.60 2.20
CA LEU A 39 5.93 2.03 2.47
C LEU A 39 6.03 2.27 3.99
N ALA A 40 6.49 3.45 4.40
CA ALA A 40 6.55 3.84 5.81
C ALA A 40 6.14 5.32 5.98
N SER A 41 5.77 5.70 7.20
CA SER A 41 5.64 7.11 7.58
C SER A 41 7.00 7.83 7.45
N PRO A 42 7.02 9.18 7.37
CA PRO A 42 8.27 9.94 7.26
C PRO A 42 9.27 9.68 8.41
N ASP A 43 8.76 9.39 9.60
CA ASP A 43 9.58 9.06 10.78
C ASP A 43 9.83 7.55 10.95
N ARG A 44 9.20 6.72 10.11
CA ARG A 44 9.22 5.25 10.13
C ARG A 44 8.56 4.59 11.35
N ALA A 45 7.73 5.31 12.11
CA ALA A 45 6.91 4.69 13.16
C ALA A 45 5.84 3.75 12.59
N GLU A 46 5.18 4.16 11.50
CA GLU A 46 4.09 3.38 10.91
C GLU A 46 4.52 2.72 9.60
N SER A 47 4.09 1.48 9.40
CA SER A 47 4.35 0.69 8.20
C SER A 47 3.09 0.55 7.35
N PHE A 48 3.24 0.72 6.04
CA PHE A 48 2.15 0.65 5.06
C PHE A 48 2.53 -0.29 3.92
N CYS A 49 1.53 -0.75 3.18
CA CYS A 49 1.70 -1.55 1.97
C CYS A 49 0.86 -0.93 0.86
N LEU A 50 1.48 -0.63 -0.28
CA LEU A 50 0.76 -0.31 -1.52
C LEU A 50 0.62 -1.59 -2.33
N ASP A 51 -0.60 -2.09 -2.44
CA ASP A 51 -0.92 -3.24 -3.27
C ASP A 51 -1.59 -2.76 -4.58
N ILE A 52 -1.04 -3.19 -5.71
CA ILE A 52 -1.51 -2.84 -7.05
C ILE A 52 -1.85 -4.14 -7.77
N HIS A 53 -3.11 -4.33 -8.11
CA HIS A 53 -3.56 -5.46 -8.92
C HIS A 53 -3.92 -4.99 -10.32
N SER A 54 -3.36 -5.65 -11.33
CA SER A 54 -3.83 -5.52 -12.71
C SER A 54 -4.92 -6.56 -12.94
N GLU A 55 -6.10 -6.13 -13.36
CA GLU A 55 -7.09 -7.07 -13.88
C GLU A 55 -6.65 -7.54 -15.28
N PRO A 56 -6.75 -8.84 -15.58
CA PRO A 56 -6.45 -9.32 -16.92
C PRO A 56 -7.44 -8.71 -17.90
N TYR A 57 -6.93 -8.16 -19.01
CA TYR A 57 -7.78 -7.69 -20.10
C TYR A 57 -8.54 -8.88 -20.69
N GLN A 58 -9.86 -8.87 -20.58
CA GLN A 58 -10.74 -9.89 -21.12
C GLN A 58 -11.52 -9.28 -22.29
N PRO A 59 -11.19 -9.60 -23.55
CA PRO A 59 -11.95 -9.11 -24.69
C PRO A 59 -13.35 -9.75 -24.72
N ASP A 60 -14.37 -8.93 -24.99
CA ASP A 60 -15.75 -9.34 -25.28
C ASP A 60 -15.83 -10.20 -26.56
#